data_AF-A0A2D8GGA3-F1
#
_entry.id   AF-A0A2D8GGA3-F1
#
_cell.length_a   1.000
_cell.length_b   1.000
_cell.length_c   1.000
_cell.angle_alpha   90.00
_cell.angle_beta   90.00
_cell.angle_gamma   90.00
#
_symmetry.space_group_name_H-M   'P 1'
#
loop_
_entity.id
_entity.type
_entity.pdbx_description
1 polymer ?
#
loop_
_entity_poly.entity_id
_entity_poly.type
_entity_poly.pdbx_seq_one_letter_code
_entity_poly.pdbx_strand_id
1 'polypeptide(L)'
;MSAAMHLQRKRSVLGADERAEQESNAAAGQGVSRIRRNESATDPVERGSAPTERVRRRGAASRGHGDRPATQERSGSEIVRRADDEPSGSGRAAPPDFTQPVTAEQVTAFPLRAAQQMKNNDAVCRNIHTSAFASSWVRAKHALIGNPETEKVMEQLLVFRQRSHDRVFAKTMLKIESKQAEEGGLTSASAAGSQSLSSDIDANLKGTSTEDAVAVFNEIFSKDEEWGMESGVVFDINVYALDFMHGTTDAGGQGLQAVGEGARVGAAAGGVASRTDADADVVGADLMEQRSWALAKVRHYTTLTGWQAHLEASATPLVLYNMAQDRHLAYYREVTRKMVGLSKVPVESLHPETRTLVDVPSEDVTPQESLEHVAAALVAGKKDADVGKEQLMLSSANRIYEEKLTEVAQIRKELEGALEHHELASKGLVGTAVADAERNVEIHLTLLRDKISEGNLFANEAYLTDGAVNHAVQGLQIGKQIRQTAAQGGDAVTENMADALKEIHRHGKTLGEAAFKSGKYLFRLADAAKNAGVRDGLVYKTYALGDMISNRIKKTDYSKPGVKRPEGKGDPHELASAAAVRAKFGSDVTNPEQLAEMVQKVGGLAMSQISALEPDELGRPVLKPVKRD
;
A
#
# COMPACT_ATOMS: atom_id res chain seq x y z
N MET A 1 -75.20 -6.14 14.62
CA MET A 1 -76.25 -5.11 14.48
C MET A 1 -76.06 -4.11 15.62
N SER A 2 -76.36 -2.83 15.40
CA SER A 2 -76.10 -1.69 16.29
C SER A 2 -74.64 -1.25 16.44
N ALA A 3 -74.45 0.05 16.27
CA ALA A 3 -73.22 0.81 16.50
C ALA A 3 -73.52 1.93 17.52
N ALA A 4 -72.48 2.67 17.88
CA ALA A 4 -72.52 4.05 18.38
C ALA A 4 -73.13 4.34 19.78
N MET A 5 -72.24 4.62 20.74
CA MET A 5 -72.25 5.78 21.66
C MET A 5 -70.93 5.76 22.47
N HIS A 6 -70.23 6.86 22.79
CA HIS A 6 -70.38 8.27 22.40
C HIS A 6 -69.03 9.01 22.51
N LEU A 7 -68.98 10.28 22.10
CA LEU A 7 -67.75 11.08 21.87
C LEU A 7 -67.20 11.82 23.12
N GLN A 8 -65.94 12.27 23.00
CA GLN A 8 -65.32 13.49 23.59
C GLN A 8 -64.94 13.59 25.10
N ARG A 9 -63.62 13.55 25.36
CA ARG A 9 -62.76 14.49 26.17
C ARG A 9 -61.46 13.72 26.55
N LYS A 10 -60.21 14.23 26.47
CA LYS A 10 -59.62 15.59 26.38
C LYS A 10 -58.38 15.61 25.45
N ARG A 11 -57.90 16.82 25.10
CA ARG A 11 -56.62 17.12 24.41
C ARG A 11 -55.40 17.10 25.36
N SER A 12 -54.20 17.25 24.77
CA SER A 12 -52.82 17.23 25.32
C SER A 12 -52.28 15.81 25.57
N VAL A 13 -51.09 15.42 25.11
CA VAL A 13 -49.86 16.17 24.75
C VAL A 13 -49.31 15.73 23.37
N LEU A 14 -48.53 16.58 22.69
CA LEU A 14 -47.82 16.28 21.42
C LEU A 14 -46.42 15.69 21.68
N GLY A 15 -46.00 14.70 20.89
CA GLY A 15 -44.59 14.38 20.61
C GLY A 15 -44.24 14.81 19.18
N ALA A 16 -43.02 15.29 18.94
CA ALA A 16 -42.71 16.10 17.75
C ALA A 16 -42.09 15.34 16.56
N ASP A 17 -41.80 14.04 16.69
CA ASP A 17 -40.92 13.33 15.74
C ASP A 17 -41.60 12.91 14.43
N GLU A 18 -42.89 12.53 14.44
CA GLU A 18 -43.59 11.96 13.26
C GLU A 18 -43.81 12.96 12.11
N ARG A 19 -43.52 14.25 12.29
CA ARG A 19 -43.57 15.26 11.19
C ARG A 19 -42.24 15.47 10.46
N ALA A 20 -41.11 15.08 11.06
CA ALA A 20 -39.81 15.25 10.40
C ALA A 20 -39.59 14.22 9.27
N GLU A 21 -40.05 12.97 9.46
CA GLU A 21 -39.85 11.90 8.47
C GLU A 21 -40.71 12.06 7.21
N GLN A 22 -41.90 12.65 7.31
CA GLN A 22 -42.78 12.85 6.14
C GLN A 22 -42.34 14.01 5.24
N GLU A 23 -41.68 15.04 5.77
CA GLU A 23 -41.15 16.14 4.93
C GLU A 23 -39.79 15.78 4.29
N SER A 24 -38.97 14.94 4.93
CA SER A 24 -37.71 14.44 4.35
C SER A 24 -37.94 13.59 3.09
N ASN A 25 -38.89 12.65 3.13
CA ASN A 25 -39.17 11.73 2.02
C ASN A 25 -39.82 12.41 0.80
N ALA A 26 -40.38 13.62 0.94
CA ALA A 26 -40.89 14.40 -0.19
C ALA A 26 -39.77 15.13 -0.96
N ALA A 27 -38.67 15.49 -0.30
CA ALA A 27 -37.57 16.24 -0.92
C ALA A 27 -36.65 15.37 -1.79
N ALA A 28 -36.48 14.08 -1.45
CA ALA A 28 -35.64 13.14 -2.20
C ALA A 28 -36.23 12.78 -3.59
N GLY A 29 -37.54 12.95 -3.80
CA GLY A 29 -38.23 12.56 -5.04
C GLY A 29 -38.17 13.56 -6.21
N GLN A 30 -37.59 14.75 -6.04
CA GLN A 30 -37.58 15.82 -7.07
C GLN A 30 -36.18 16.42 -7.31
N GLY A 31 -35.17 15.56 -7.50
CA GLY A 31 -33.79 15.95 -7.81
C GLY A 31 -33.26 15.59 -9.21
N VAL A 32 -34.04 14.91 -10.06
CA VAL A 32 -33.56 14.35 -11.33
C VAL A 32 -34.03 15.16 -12.55
N SER A 33 -33.54 16.39 -12.70
CA SER A 33 -33.51 17.11 -14.00
C SER A 33 -32.80 18.47 -13.93
N ARG A 34 -31.89 18.71 -14.89
CA ARG A 34 -30.97 19.88 -14.99
C ARG A 34 -29.86 19.81 -13.92
N ILE A 35 -28.58 20.12 -14.20
CA ILE A 35 -28.02 21.09 -15.15
C ILE A 35 -26.81 20.50 -15.92
N ARG A 36 -26.56 21.01 -17.14
CA ARG A 36 -25.38 20.75 -17.98
C ARG A 36 -24.48 22.00 -18.03
N ARG A 37 -23.16 21.79 -18.02
CA ARG A 37 -22.06 22.70 -18.44
C ARG A 37 -21.68 23.89 -17.52
N ASN A 38 -20.40 24.28 -17.66
CA ASN A 38 -19.68 25.44 -17.10
C ASN A 38 -19.46 25.39 -15.57
N GLU A 39 -18.38 25.94 -14.98
CA GLU A 39 -17.23 26.77 -15.42
C GLU A 39 -15.96 26.28 -14.68
N SER A 40 -14.79 26.14 -15.31
CA SER A 40 -13.63 27.08 -15.33
C SER A 40 -13.20 27.74 -14.01
N ALA A 41 -11.88 27.78 -13.79
CA ALA A 41 -11.18 28.27 -12.60
C ALA A 41 -11.52 29.70 -12.13
N THR A 42 -11.38 29.95 -10.83
CA THR A 42 -11.01 31.26 -10.25
C THR A 42 -10.36 31.12 -8.87
N ASP A 43 -9.23 31.80 -8.67
CA ASP A 43 -8.67 32.10 -7.33
C ASP A 43 -9.50 33.15 -6.60
N PRO A 44 -9.44 33.23 -5.26
CA PRO A 44 -9.75 34.43 -4.51
C PRO A 44 -8.49 35.08 -3.90
N VAL A 45 -8.15 36.29 -4.36
CA VAL A 45 -7.24 37.23 -3.67
C VAL A 45 -7.93 38.57 -3.54
N GLU A 46 -8.09 39.07 -2.30
CA GLU A 46 -8.28 40.50 -1.92
C GLU A 46 -8.45 40.56 -0.38
N ARG A 47 -8.00 41.54 0.43
CA ARG A 47 -7.32 42.85 0.32
C ARG A 47 -6.30 42.95 1.48
N GLY A 48 -5.31 43.84 1.54
CA GLY A 48 -4.89 44.94 0.64
C GLY A 48 -4.31 46.11 1.45
N SER A 49 -3.29 46.80 0.92
CA SER A 49 -2.88 48.17 1.31
C SER A 49 -1.80 48.72 0.35
N ALA A 50 -2.10 49.86 -0.26
CA ALA A 50 -1.20 50.76 -1.00
C ALA A 50 -1.34 52.17 -0.33
N PRO A 51 -0.60 53.27 -0.66
CA PRO A 51 0.12 53.59 -1.92
C PRO A 51 1.58 54.10 -1.74
N THR A 52 2.44 54.18 -2.76
CA THR A 52 2.74 55.33 -3.69
C THR A 52 4.07 55.01 -4.43
N GLU A 53 4.58 55.63 -5.51
CA GLU A 53 4.15 56.60 -6.54
C GLU A 53 5.01 56.34 -7.83
N ARG A 54 4.96 57.21 -8.84
CA ARG A 54 5.73 57.20 -10.11
C ARG A 54 7.20 57.63 -9.97
N VAL A 55 8.04 57.19 -10.93
CA VAL A 55 8.83 58.07 -11.85
C VAL A 55 9.12 57.33 -13.18
N ARG A 56 9.12 58.07 -14.32
CA ARG A 56 9.59 57.64 -15.67
C ARG A 56 10.89 58.35 -16.07
N ARG A 57 11.76 57.68 -16.86
CA ARG A 57 12.68 58.18 -17.95
C ARG A 57 13.56 56.98 -18.38
N ARG A 58 13.78 56.53 -19.63
CA ARG A 58 13.77 57.03 -21.04
C ARG A 58 15.12 57.62 -21.53
N GLY A 59 15.69 56.98 -22.57
CA GLY A 59 16.91 57.36 -23.33
C GLY A 59 17.91 56.17 -23.44
N ALA A 60 18.29 55.53 -24.55
CA ALA A 60 18.21 55.69 -26.03
C ALA A 60 19.55 56.05 -26.72
N ALA A 61 19.78 55.49 -27.93
CA ALA A 61 20.92 55.68 -28.87
C ALA A 61 22.22 54.87 -28.58
N SER A 62 23.04 54.40 -29.55
CA SER A 62 22.95 54.38 -31.04
C SER A 62 24.07 53.56 -31.73
N ARG A 63 23.74 52.79 -32.79
CA ARG A 63 24.54 52.40 -34.02
C ARG A 63 25.89 51.63 -33.84
N GLY A 64 26.37 50.81 -34.79
CA GLY A 64 25.88 50.45 -36.15
C GLY A 64 26.70 49.32 -36.84
N HIS A 65 26.36 49.00 -38.10
CA HIS A 65 26.94 47.96 -39.01
C HIS A 65 28.48 48.06 -39.20
N GLY A 66 29.26 47.06 -39.66
CA GLY A 66 29.10 45.68 -40.20
C GLY A 66 30.50 45.12 -40.59
N ASP A 67 30.77 44.08 -41.41
CA ASP A 67 29.97 43.03 -42.06
C ASP A 67 30.88 41.86 -42.60
N ARG A 68 30.49 41.10 -43.66
CA ARG A 68 31.23 40.00 -44.36
C ARG A 68 31.75 40.43 -45.77
N PRO A 69 32.44 39.60 -46.64
CA PRO A 69 32.79 38.15 -46.57
C PRO A 69 34.19 37.67 -47.09
N ALA A 70 34.49 36.39 -46.81
CA ALA A 70 35.09 35.35 -47.68
C ALA A 70 36.51 35.40 -48.34
N THR A 71 37.15 34.22 -48.25
CA THR A 71 37.95 33.46 -49.25
C THR A 71 39.49 33.61 -49.47
N GLN A 72 40.11 32.43 -49.50
CA GLN A 72 41.27 31.93 -50.26
C GLN A 72 42.75 32.02 -49.77
N GLU A 73 43.22 30.83 -49.36
CA GLU A 73 44.39 30.07 -49.86
C GLU A 73 45.86 30.43 -49.56
N ARG A 74 46.55 29.40 -49.04
CA ARG A 74 47.93 28.92 -49.34
C ARG A 74 49.13 29.86 -49.12
N SER A 75 49.94 29.50 -48.12
CA SER A 75 51.32 29.00 -48.36
C SER A 75 51.82 28.26 -47.11
N GLY A 76 52.71 27.28 -47.27
CA GLY A 76 53.29 26.50 -46.17
C GLY A 76 54.76 26.85 -45.90
N SER A 77 55.25 26.48 -44.72
CA SER A 77 56.68 26.33 -44.43
C SER A 77 56.90 25.24 -43.37
N GLU A 78 58.11 24.68 -43.37
CA GLU A 78 58.40 23.34 -42.87
C GLU A 78 58.70 23.21 -41.37
N ILE A 79 58.36 22.01 -40.84
CA ILE A 79 59.14 21.17 -39.93
C ILE A 79 59.85 21.85 -38.75
N VAL A 80 59.34 21.59 -37.54
CA VAL A 80 60.19 21.09 -36.44
C VAL A 80 59.48 19.91 -35.77
N ARG A 81 60.08 18.72 -35.85
CA ARG A 81 59.72 17.60 -34.95
C ARG A 81 60.44 17.82 -33.62
N ARG A 82 59.69 17.82 -32.52
CA ARG A 82 60.18 17.33 -31.23
C ARG A 82 59.23 16.24 -30.75
N ALA A 83 59.79 15.09 -30.47
CA ALA A 83 59.13 14.05 -29.70
C ALA A 83 59.43 14.34 -28.24
N ASP A 84 58.38 14.55 -27.46
CA ASP A 84 58.42 14.49 -26.01
C ASP A 84 57.28 13.53 -25.62
N ASP A 85 57.65 12.25 -25.42
CA ASP A 85 56.74 11.22 -24.92
C ASP A 85 56.49 11.46 -23.43
N GLU A 86 55.32 11.97 -23.06
CA GLU A 86 54.75 11.78 -21.73
C GLU A 86 53.55 10.81 -21.78
N PRO A 87 53.44 9.87 -20.82
CA PRO A 87 52.47 8.78 -20.92
C PRO A 87 51.04 9.28 -20.73
N SER A 88 50.17 8.94 -21.69
CA SER A 88 48.72 9.20 -21.70
C SER A 88 47.97 8.36 -20.65
N GLY A 89 48.22 8.65 -19.37
CA GLY A 89 47.78 7.91 -18.20
C GLY A 89 46.39 8.26 -17.65
N SER A 90 45.39 8.54 -18.50
CA SER A 90 43.97 8.34 -18.14
C SER A 90 43.07 8.41 -19.37
N GLY A 91 42.84 7.25 -19.99
CA GLY A 91 41.79 7.11 -20.99
C GLY A 91 40.42 7.27 -20.35
N ARG A 92 39.91 8.51 -20.21
CA ARG A 92 38.49 8.74 -19.94
C ARG A 92 37.71 8.07 -21.07
N ALA A 93 36.96 7.02 -20.73
CA ALA A 93 36.14 6.29 -21.68
C ALA A 93 35.24 7.28 -22.44
N ALA A 94 35.07 7.06 -23.75
CA ALA A 94 34.12 7.86 -24.51
C ALA A 94 32.72 7.67 -23.91
N PRO A 95 31.97 8.75 -23.67
CA PRO A 95 30.64 8.62 -23.09
C PRO A 95 29.72 7.82 -24.02
N PRO A 96 28.95 6.85 -23.50
CA PRO A 96 28.15 5.93 -24.31
C PRO A 96 27.03 6.66 -25.06
N ASP A 97 26.46 5.95 -26.03
CA ASP A 97 25.18 6.27 -26.64
C ASP A 97 24.08 5.54 -25.86
N PHE A 98 23.26 6.28 -25.12
CA PHE A 98 22.19 5.68 -24.30
C PHE A 98 20.96 5.26 -25.11
N THR A 99 21.00 5.37 -26.44
CA THR A 99 20.04 4.70 -27.33
C THR A 99 20.38 3.21 -27.56
N GLN A 100 21.61 2.81 -27.26
CA GLN A 100 22.08 1.41 -27.33
C GLN A 100 22.11 0.79 -25.92
N PRO A 101 22.07 -0.56 -25.80
CA PRO A 101 22.16 -1.22 -24.49
C PRO A 101 23.41 -0.79 -23.70
N VAL A 102 23.21 -0.43 -22.42
CA VAL A 102 24.24 0.08 -21.50
C VAL A 102 24.27 -0.69 -20.19
N THR A 103 25.36 -0.56 -19.43
CA THR A 103 25.50 -1.13 -18.08
C THR A 103 25.24 -0.09 -16.98
N ALA A 104 25.03 -0.54 -15.73
CA ALA A 104 24.89 0.34 -14.58
C ALA A 104 26.13 1.21 -14.34
N GLU A 105 27.33 0.68 -14.58
CA GLU A 105 28.61 1.41 -14.49
C GLU A 105 28.68 2.53 -15.54
N GLN A 106 28.18 2.27 -16.75
CA GLN A 106 28.13 3.28 -17.82
C GLN A 106 27.15 4.41 -17.52
N VAL A 107 26.00 4.10 -16.91
CA VAL A 107 25.01 5.11 -16.47
C VAL A 107 25.55 5.95 -15.31
N THR A 108 26.15 5.30 -14.31
CA THR A 108 26.71 5.98 -13.11
C THR A 108 28.01 6.74 -13.39
N ALA A 109 28.77 6.38 -14.44
CA ALA A 109 29.94 7.15 -14.88
C ALA A 109 29.60 8.40 -15.72
N PHE A 110 28.44 8.45 -16.37
CA PHE A 110 28.01 9.58 -17.20
C PHE A 110 26.57 10.07 -16.90
N PRO A 111 26.17 10.26 -15.63
CA PRO A 111 24.78 10.39 -15.23
C PRO A 111 24.12 11.67 -15.76
N LEU A 112 24.88 12.78 -15.82
CA LEU A 112 24.38 14.04 -16.37
C LEU A 112 24.03 13.92 -17.87
N ARG A 113 24.78 13.11 -18.63
CA ARG A 113 24.52 12.86 -20.06
C ARG A 113 23.37 11.87 -20.25
N ALA A 114 23.27 10.84 -19.40
CA ALA A 114 22.13 9.93 -19.38
C ALA A 114 20.83 10.73 -19.14
N ALA A 115 20.77 11.51 -18.07
CA ALA A 115 19.61 12.35 -17.74
C ALA A 115 19.25 13.36 -18.85
N GLN A 116 20.24 13.93 -19.54
CA GLN A 116 20.01 14.80 -20.70
C GLN A 116 19.38 14.05 -21.89
N GLN A 117 19.85 12.84 -22.20
CA GLN A 117 19.31 12.04 -23.32
C GLN A 117 17.95 11.40 -23.00
N MET A 118 17.67 11.11 -21.73
CA MET A 118 16.38 10.61 -21.23
C MET A 118 15.26 11.66 -21.27
N LYS A 119 15.61 12.96 -21.18
CA LYS A 119 14.62 14.03 -21.06
C LYS A 119 13.66 14.04 -22.25
N ASN A 120 12.38 13.74 -21.98
CA ASN A 120 11.32 13.57 -22.97
C ASN A 120 11.57 12.45 -24.01
N ASN A 121 12.39 11.44 -23.67
CA ASN A 121 12.71 10.31 -24.54
C ASN A 121 12.44 8.97 -23.82
N ASP A 122 11.21 8.48 -23.93
CA ASP A 122 10.76 7.22 -23.32
C ASP A 122 11.56 6.01 -23.83
N ALA A 123 12.07 6.03 -25.06
CA ALA A 123 12.88 4.93 -25.61
C ALA A 123 14.25 4.83 -24.91
N VAL A 124 14.93 5.96 -24.67
CA VAL A 124 16.18 6.00 -23.88
C VAL A 124 15.91 5.64 -22.42
N CYS A 125 14.80 6.10 -21.83
CA CYS A 125 14.42 5.73 -20.46
C CYS A 125 14.20 4.21 -20.33
N ARG A 126 13.42 3.60 -21.23
CA ARG A 126 13.20 2.16 -21.29
C ARG A 126 14.50 1.40 -21.52
N ASN A 127 15.32 1.80 -22.49
CA ASN A 127 16.58 1.14 -22.79
C ASN A 127 17.53 1.16 -21.57
N ILE A 128 17.71 2.30 -20.90
CA ILE A 128 18.51 2.37 -19.66
C ILE A 128 17.92 1.43 -18.60
N HIS A 129 16.62 1.47 -18.36
CA HIS A 129 15.98 0.64 -17.32
C HIS A 129 16.17 -0.85 -17.59
N THR A 130 15.88 -1.29 -18.81
CA THR A 130 16.00 -2.70 -19.21
C THR A 130 17.43 -3.19 -19.33
N SER A 131 18.36 -2.42 -19.90
CA SER A 131 19.74 -2.87 -20.12
C SER A 131 20.64 -2.70 -18.89
N ALA A 132 20.61 -1.55 -18.22
CA ALA A 132 21.49 -1.26 -17.09
C ALA A 132 20.98 -1.88 -15.78
N PHE A 133 19.66 -1.94 -15.59
CA PHE A 133 19.05 -2.37 -14.32
C PHE A 133 18.22 -3.65 -14.44
N ALA A 134 18.26 -4.33 -15.58
CA ALA A 134 17.46 -5.54 -15.87
C ALA A 134 15.96 -5.35 -15.64
N SER A 135 15.45 -4.15 -15.93
CA SER A 135 14.10 -3.69 -15.64
C SER A 135 13.71 -3.75 -14.15
N SER A 136 14.66 -3.85 -13.19
CA SER A 136 14.33 -3.87 -11.75
C SER A 136 14.40 -2.46 -11.14
N TRP A 137 13.30 -2.01 -10.53
CA TRP A 137 13.28 -0.75 -9.79
C TRP A 137 14.19 -0.77 -8.56
N VAL A 138 14.32 -1.93 -7.90
CA VAL A 138 15.21 -2.11 -6.74
C VAL A 138 16.68 -1.93 -7.13
N ARG A 139 17.11 -2.50 -8.27
CA ARG A 139 18.46 -2.29 -8.81
C ARG A 139 18.70 -0.82 -9.18
N ALA A 140 17.73 -0.16 -9.82
CA ALA A 140 17.82 1.26 -10.15
C ALA A 140 17.95 2.14 -8.88
N LYS A 141 17.13 1.90 -7.85
CA LYS A 141 17.21 2.60 -6.55
C LYS A 141 18.61 2.45 -5.92
N HIS A 142 19.13 1.22 -5.83
CA HIS A 142 20.47 0.96 -5.26
C HIS A 142 21.62 1.60 -6.05
N ALA A 143 21.50 1.70 -7.38
CA ALA A 143 22.55 2.25 -8.23
C ALA A 143 22.56 3.79 -8.32
N LEU A 144 21.41 4.44 -8.09
CA LEU A 144 21.24 5.87 -8.43
C LEU A 144 20.98 6.80 -7.24
N ILE A 145 20.48 6.31 -6.11
CA ILE A 145 20.16 7.15 -4.93
C ILE A 145 21.39 7.33 -4.03
N GLY A 146 21.55 8.51 -3.43
CA GLY A 146 22.65 8.84 -2.50
C GLY A 146 23.77 9.69 -3.11
N ASN A 147 23.70 10.02 -4.41
CA ASN A 147 24.61 10.95 -5.08
C ASN A 147 23.82 11.94 -5.97
N PRO A 148 23.98 13.27 -5.77
CA PRO A 148 23.21 14.30 -6.50
C PRO A 148 23.36 14.32 -8.03
N GLU A 149 24.35 13.65 -8.61
CA GLU A 149 24.50 13.53 -10.06
C GLU A 149 23.72 12.33 -10.61
N THR A 150 23.80 11.16 -9.95
CA THR A 150 23.05 9.95 -10.35
C THR A 150 21.56 10.06 -10.02
N GLU A 151 21.21 10.81 -8.97
CA GLU A 151 19.81 11.09 -8.63
C GLU A 151 19.05 11.78 -9.77
N LYS A 152 19.72 12.56 -10.63
CA LYS A 152 19.10 13.15 -11.83
C LYS A 152 18.68 12.12 -12.88
N VAL A 153 19.34 10.96 -12.92
CA VAL A 153 18.90 9.81 -13.75
C VAL A 153 17.65 9.20 -13.12
N MET A 154 17.64 9.04 -11.80
CA MET A 154 16.49 8.53 -11.05
C MET A 154 15.28 9.46 -11.16
N GLU A 155 15.47 10.78 -11.15
CA GLU A 155 14.43 11.78 -11.45
C GLU A 155 13.82 11.54 -12.85
N GLN A 156 14.63 11.30 -13.89
CA GLN A 156 14.08 11.01 -15.22
C GLN A 156 13.35 9.65 -15.26
N LEU A 157 13.83 8.64 -14.53
CA LEU A 157 13.11 7.36 -14.37
C LEU A 157 11.78 7.54 -13.62
N LEU A 158 11.69 8.42 -12.60
CA LEU A 158 10.42 8.76 -11.93
C LEU A 158 9.40 9.34 -12.90
N VAL A 159 9.79 10.36 -13.69
CA VAL A 159 8.84 10.98 -14.63
C VAL A 159 8.45 10.00 -15.75
N PHE A 160 9.36 9.13 -16.19
CA PHE A 160 9.04 8.04 -17.12
C PHE A 160 8.09 7.00 -16.51
N ARG A 161 8.32 6.57 -15.26
CA ARG A 161 7.44 5.68 -14.49
C ARG A 161 6.02 6.24 -14.44
N GLN A 162 5.86 7.52 -14.07
CA GLN A 162 4.54 8.16 -14.03
C GLN A 162 3.86 8.16 -15.41
N ARG A 163 4.56 8.54 -16.49
CA ARG A 163 4.02 8.47 -17.85
C ARG A 163 3.60 7.05 -18.24
N SER A 164 4.37 6.03 -17.85
CA SER A 164 4.05 4.64 -18.13
C SER A 164 2.83 4.16 -17.35
N HIS A 165 2.74 4.50 -16.06
CA HIS A 165 1.55 4.25 -15.23
C HIS A 165 0.29 4.88 -15.87
N ASP A 166 0.36 6.15 -16.22
CA ASP A 166 -0.80 6.89 -16.74
C ASP A 166 -1.30 6.35 -18.08
N ARG A 167 -0.38 5.90 -18.96
CA ARG A 167 -0.74 5.20 -20.21
C ARG A 167 -1.45 3.86 -19.94
N VAL A 168 -0.89 3.03 -19.05
CA VAL A 168 -1.45 1.71 -18.72
C VAL A 168 -2.82 1.88 -18.08
N PHE A 169 -2.95 2.82 -17.15
CA PHE A 169 -4.22 3.13 -16.51
C PHE A 169 -5.26 3.62 -17.53
N ALA A 170 -4.92 4.55 -18.44
CA ALA A 170 -5.84 5.00 -19.48
C ALA A 170 -6.27 3.87 -20.43
N LYS A 171 -5.37 2.93 -20.78
CA LYS A 171 -5.74 1.72 -21.55
C LYS A 171 -6.66 0.79 -20.74
N THR A 172 -6.43 0.66 -19.44
CA THR A 172 -7.24 -0.17 -18.51
C THR A 172 -8.66 0.37 -18.44
N MET A 173 -8.82 1.69 -18.21
CA MET A 173 -10.10 2.41 -18.25
C MET A 173 -10.91 2.06 -19.49
N LEU A 174 -10.35 2.31 -20.68
CA LEU A 174 -11.00 2.07 -21.97
C LEU A 174 -11.41 0.59 -22.16
N LYS A 175 -10.58 -0.35 -21.70
CA LYS A 175 -10.86 -1.79 -21.82
C LYS A 175 -11.95 -2.24 -20.85
N ILE A 176 -12.04 -1.69 -19.64
CA ILE A 176 -13.15 -1.94 -18.70
C ILE A 176 -14.45 -1.28 -19.18
N GLU A 177 -14.42 0.00 -19.57
CA GLU A 177 -15.58 0.70 -20.17
C GLU A 177 -16.15 -0.07 -21.37
N SER A 178 -15.27 -0.64 -22.22
CA SER A 178 -15.71 -1.44 -23.39
C SER A 178 -16.35 -2.78 -23.04
N LYS A 179 -16.05 -3.34 -21.86
CA LYS A 179 -16.67 -4.57 -21.34
C LYS A 179 -18.02 -4.32 -20.67
N GLN A 180 -18.21 -3.13 -20.08
CA GLN A 180 -19.34 -2.83 -19.19
C GLN A 180 -20.19 -1.64 -19.67
N ALA A 181 -20.71 -1.75 -20.89
CA ALA A 181 -21.46 -0.66 -21.54
C ALA A 181 -22.75 -0.20 -20.80
N GLU A 182 -23.27 -0.99 -19.85
CA GLU A 182 -24.51 -0.70 -19.10
C GLU A 182 -24.32 -0.48 -17.60
N GLU A 183 -23.25 -1.00 -16.97
CA GLU A 183 -23.00 -0.90 -15.51
C GLU A 183 -22.14 0.32 -15.12
N GLY A 184 -21.52 0.98 -16.10
CA GLY A 184 -20.52 2.02 -15.88
C GLY A 184 -19.10 1.46 -15.87
N GLY A 185 -18.11 2.34 -15.75
CA GLY A 185 -16.70 1.96 -15.71
C GLY A 185 -15.98 2.52 -14.49
N LEU A 186 -14.68 2.24 -14.42
CA LEU A 186 -13.75 2.87 -13.48
C LEU A 186 -13.93 4.41 -13.50
N THR A 187 -13.94 5.02 -12.33
CA THR A 187 -14.19 6.47 -12.17
C THR A 187 -12.92 7.27 -11.93
N SER A 188 -11.89 6.64 -11.35
CA SER A 188 -10.55 7.19 -11.19
C SER A 188 -9.56 6.11 -10.77
N ALA A 189 -8.26 6.39 -10.91
CA ALA A 189 -7.26 5.81 -10.03
C ALA A 189 -6.40 6.95 -9.48
N SER A 190 -6.19 6.94 -8.18
CA SER A 190 -5.25 7.85 -7.53
C SER A 190 -3.94 7.10 -7.33
N ALA A 191 -2.91 7.48 -8.09
CA ALA A 191 -1.53 7.07 -7.85
C ALA A 191 -1.01 7.77 -6.58
N ALA A 192 -1.31 7.19 -5.41
CA ALA A 192 -0.68 7.63 -4.17
C ALA A 192 0.78 7.15 -4.18
N GLY A 193 1.74 8.08 -4.14
CA GLY A 193 3.16 7.74 -3.93
C GLY A 193 4.20 8.38 -4.85
N SER A 194 3.86 8.95 -6.01
CA SER A 194 4.89 9.32 -7.01
C SER A 194 5.73 10.60 -6.74
N GLN A 195 5.82 11.09 -5.50
CA GLN A 195 6.49 12.37 -5.18
C GLN A 195 7.94 12.25 -4.65
N SER A 196 8.49 11.06 -4.41
CA SER A 196 9.86 10.90 -3.90
C SER A 196 10.68 9.85 -4.67
N LEU A 197 12.02 9.97 -4.63
CA LEU A 197 12.96 9.06 -5.29
C LEU A 197 12.86 7.60 -4.80
N SER A 198 12.39 7.39 -3.57
CA SER A 198 12.34 6.08 -2.93
C SER A 198 10.94 5.48 -2.82
N SER A 199 9.88 6.19 -3.22
CA SER A 199 8.50 5.74 -3.00
C SER A 199 7.96 4.83 -4.09
N ASP A 200 7.24 3.83 -3.60
CA ASP A 200 6.17 3.05 -4.20
C ASP A 200 5.11 3.92 -4.94
N ILE A 201 4.32 3.28 -5.79
CA ILE A 201 3.05 3.80 -6.30
C ILE A 201 1.96 2.81 -5.93
N ASP A 202 1.04 3.22 -5.07
CA ASP A 202 -0.17 2.47 -4.75
C ASP A 202 -1.27 2.87 -5.74
N ALA A 203 -1.39 2.10 -6.82
CA ALA A 203 -2.39 2.24 -7.87
C ALA A 203 -3.74 1.67 -7.41
N ASN A 204 -4.48 2.51 -6.68
CA ASN A 204 -5.81 2.22 -6.18
C ASN A 204 -6.88 2.51 -7.25
N LEU A 205 -7.39 1.46 -7.90
CA LEU A 205 -8.40 1.52 -8.95
C LEU A 205 -9.79 1.72 -8.33
N LYS A 206 -10.57 2.73 -8.75
CA LYS A 206 -11.91 3.02 -8.19
C LYS A 206 -13.03 2.88 -9.21
N GLY A 207 -14.21 2.41 -8.77
CA GLY A 207 -15.42 2.30 -9.58
C GLY A 207 -15.81 0.85 -9.87
N THR A 208 -16.76 0.66 -10.78
CA THR A 208 -17.28 -0.68 -11.10
C THR A 208 -16.21 -1.60 -11.69
N SER A 209 -16.31 -2.89 -11.34
CA SER A 209 -15.44 -3.98 -11.83
C SER A 209 -13.94 -3.73 -11.68
N THR A 210 -13.53 -3.23 -10.51
CA THR A 210 -12.11 -3.15 -10.13
C THR A 210 -11.48 -4.55 -9.97
N GLU A 211 -12.32 -5.57 -9.70
CA GLU A 211 -12.12 -7.02 -9.85
C GLU A 211 -11.30 -7.33 -11.11
N ASP A 212 -11.90 -7.04 -12.27
CA ASP A 212 -11.38 -7.29 -13.62
C ASP A 212 -10.23 -6.32 -13.95
N ALA A 213 -10.27 -5.11 -13.39
CA ALA A 213 -9.34 -4.04 -13.72
C ALA A 213 -7.89 -4.35 -13.30
N VAL A 214 -7.67 -5.09 -12.20
CA VAL A 214 -6.33 -5.53 -11.79
C VAL A 214 -5.72 -6.47 -12.84
N ALA A 215 -6.46 -7.50 -13.25
CA ALA A 215 -6.00 -8.45 -14.27
C ALA A 215 -5.76 -7.75 -15.62
N VAL A 216 -6.64 -6.82 -16.00
CA VAL A 216 -6.50 -6.02 -17.22
C VAL A 216 -5.28 -5.08 -17.15
N PHE A 217 -5.03 -4.42 -16.02
CA PHE A 217 -3.85 -3.57 -15.82
C PHE A 217 -2.57 -4.40 -15.94
N ASN A 218 -2.49 -5.53 -15.25
CA ASN A 218 -1.31 -6.41 -15.27
C ASN A 218 -1.06 -6.98 -16.66
N GLU A 219 -2.12 -7.36 -17.40
CA GLU A 219 -2.01 -7.78 -18.80
C GLU A 219 -1.45 -6.66 -19.69
N ILE A 220 -2.02 -5.45 -19.63
CA ILE A 220 -1.59 -4.30 -20.43
C ILE A 220 -0.14 -3.93 -20.10
N PHE A 221 0.22 -3.91 -18.82
CA PHE A 221 1.58 -3.59 -18.39
C PHE A 221 2.60 -4.60 -18.93
N SER A 222 2.32 -5.90 -18.77
CA SER A 222 3.25 -6.96 -19.15
C SER A 222 3.32 -7.17 -20.67
N LYS A 223 2.18 -7.17 -21.36
CA LYS A 223 2.08 -7.48 -22.81
C LYS A 223 2.06 -6.22 -23.68
N ASP A 224 1.09 -5.33 -23.49
CA ASP A 224 0.82 -4.20 -24.40
C ASP A 224 1.83 -3.04 -24.26
N GLU A 225 2.52 -2.94 -23.12
CA GLU A 225 3.71 -2.10 -22.94
C GLU A 225 5.01 -2.92 -22.99
N GLU A 226 4.98 -4.17 -23.46
CA GLU A 226 6.16 -4.99 -23.78
C GLU A 226 7.22 -5.11 -22.64
N TRP A 227 6.79 -5.09 -21.38
CA TRP A 227 7.72 -5.28 -20.24
C TRP A 227 8.02 -6.75 -19.95
N GLY A 228 7.09 -7.67 -20.24
CA GLY A 228 7.20 -9.10 -19.94
C GLY A 228 7.32 -9.43 -18.45
N MET A 229 7.03 -8.48 -17.57
CA MET A 229 7.27 -8.51 -16.12
C MET A 229 6.13 -7.79 -15.38
N GLU A 230 6.00 -8.04 -14.08
CA GLU A 230 5.02 -7.38 -13.22
C GLU A 230 5.41 -5.93 -12.92
N SER A 231 4.41 -5.05 -12.80
CA SER A 231 4.58 -3.61 -12.54
C SER A 231 5.27 -3.31 -11.21
N GLY A 232 5.12 -4.16 -10.20
CA GLY A 232 5.83 -4.07 -8.92
C GLY A 232 7.35 -4.28 -9.06
N VAL A 233 7.80 -5.24 -9.89
CA VAL A 233 9.26 -5.41 -10.13
C VAL A 233 9.80 -4.25 -10.98
N VAL A 234 9.05 -3.86 -12.01
CA VAL A 234 9.51 -2.86 -12.97
C VAL A 234 9.57 -1.47 -12.38
N PHE A 235 8.59 -1.09 -11.57
CA PHE A 235 8.41 0.30 -11.14
C PHE A 235 7.98 0.47 -9.68
N ASP A 236 7.89 -0.60 -8.88
CA ASP A 236 7.35 -0.53 -7.50
C ASP A 236 5.89 -0.04 -7.49
N ILE A 237 5.11 -0.46 -8.50
CA ILE A 237 3.68 -0.17 -8.61
C ILE A 237 2.91 -1.35 -8.01
N ASN A 238 2.24 -1.10 -6.89
CA ASN A 238 1.27 -2.01 -6.30
C ASN A 238 -0.10 -1.70 -6.91
N VAL A 239 -0.84 -2.70 -7.37
CA VAL A 239 -2.15 -2.50 -8.02
C VAL A 239 -3.22 -3.12 -7.13
N TYR A 240 -4.16 -2.29 -6.67
CA TYR A 240 -5.24 -2.70 -5.80
C TYR A 240 -6.58 -2.34 -6.44
N ALA A 241 -7.53 -3.25 -6.32
CA ALA A 241 -8.92 -2.94 -6.56
C ALA A 241 -9.48 -2.17 -5.34
N LEU A 242 -9.62 -0.84 -5.41
CA LEU A 242 -9.95 -0.03 -4.23
C LEU A 242 -11.36 -0.28 -3.72
N ASP A 243 -12.31 -0.65 -4.57
CA ASP A 243 -13.65 -1.00 -4.11
C ASP A 243 -13.65 -2.25 -3.19
N PHE A 244 -12.50 -2.93 -3.01
CA PHE A 244 -12.25 -4.00 -2.04
C PHE A 244 -11.63 -3.46 -0.74
N MET A 245 -10.83 -2.40 -0.81
CA MET A 245 -10.48 -1.58 0.35
C MET A 245 -11.56 -0.52 0.57
N HIS A 246 -12.75 -1.02 0.93
CA HIS A 246 -13.91 -0.31 1.49
C HIS A 246 -14.24 1.06 0.87
N GLY A 247 -15.34 1.14 0.10
CA GLY A 247 -15.65 2.28 -0.77
C GLY A 247 -15.59 3.69 -0.17
N THR A 248 -15.24 4.67 -1.02
CA THR A 248 -15.14 6.10 -0.70
C THR A 248 -16.48 6.72 -0.33
N THR A 249 -16.91 6.55 0.92
CA THR A 249 -18.02 7.32 1.50
C THR A 249 -17.54 8.71 1.92
N ASP A 250 -17.37 9.59 0.94
CA ASP A 250 -17.17 11.04 1.14
C ASP A 250 -18.45 11.76 1.64
N ALA A 251 -19.40 11.02 2.23
CA ALA A 251 -20.62 11.52 2.84
C ALA A 251 -20.39 12.21 4.20
N GLY A 252 -19.17 12.11 4.77
CA GLY A 252 -18.78 12.78 6.00
C GLY A 252 -18.03 14.09 5.73
N GLY A 253 -18.74 15.23 5.73
CA GLY A 253 -18.10 16.54 5.72
C GLY A 253 -17.17 16.76 6.92
N GLN A 254 -16.20 17.68 6.79
CA GLN A 254 -15.25 18.01 7.86
C GLN A 254 -15.97 18.35 9.18
N GLY A 255 -15.87 17.45 10.16
CA GLY A 255 -16.47 17.61 11.49
C GLY A 255 -17.42 16.49 11.92
N LEU A 256 -17.90 15.64 11.00
CA LEU A 256 -18.65 14.43 11.34
C LEU A 256 -17.69 13.28 11.68
N GLN A 257 -18.05 12.46 12.68
CA GLN A 257 -17.34 11.21 12.97
C GLN A 257 -17.49 10.29 11.76
N ALA A 258 -16.38 9.89 11.14
CA ALA A 258 -16.45 8.89 10.10
C ALA A 258 -16.81 7.56 10.78
N VAL A 259 -17.96 6.99 10.39
CA VAL A 259 -18.17 5.55 10.49
C VAL A 259 -17.00 4.90 9.76
N GLY A 260 -16.31 3.95 10.41
CA GLY A 260 -15.16 3.29 9.83
C GLY A 260 -15.48 2.71 8.46
N GLU A 261 -14.50 2.63 7.58
CA GLU A 261 -14.65 1.89 6.32
C GLU A 261 -15.00 0.43 6.65
N GLY A 262 -16.12 -0.06 6.07
CA GLY A 262 -16.70 -1.36 6.42
C GLY A 262 -17.59 -1.39 7.69
N ALA A 263 -17.57 -0.36 8.55
CA ALA A 263 -18.34 -0.39 9.79
C ALA A 263 -19.85 -0.17 9.56
N ARG A 264 -20.68 -1.03 10.14
CA ARG A 264 -22.15 -0.96 10.03
C ARG A 264 -22.79 -0.18 11.18
N VAL A 265 -23.85 0.57 10.85
CA VAL A 265 -24.67 1.28 11.83
C VAL A 265 -25.35 0.27 12.76
N GLY A 266 -24.92 0.24 14.03
CA GLY A 266 -25.46 -0.64 15.07
C GLY A 266 -24.56 -1.83 15.45
N ALA A 267 -23.49 -2.12 14.71
CA ALA A 267 -22.52 -3.15 15.11
C ALA A 267 -21.67 -2.67 16.30
N ALA A 268 -21.56 -3.51 17.34
CA ALA A 268 -20.71 -3.22 18.50
C ALA A 268 -19.23 -3.52 18.22
N ALA A 269 -18.95 -4.61 17.50
CA ALA A 269 -17.64 -5.01 16.99
C ALA A 269 -17.81 -5.77 15.66
N GLY A 270 -16.75 -5.84 14.86
CA GLY A 270 -16.81 -6.43 13.52
C GLY A 270 -17.51 -5.55 12.48
N GLY A 271 -17.68 -6.07 11.27
CA GLY A 271 -18.43 -5.46 10.16
C GLY A 271 -19.85 -6.03 10.00
N VAL A 272 -20.28 -6.86 10.97
CA VAL A 272 -21.52 -7.66 10.99
C VAL A 272 -22.37 -7.20 12.18
N ALA A 273 -23.69 -7.12 12.01
CA ALA A 273 -24.60 -6.65 13.05
C ALA A 273 -25.32 -7.82 13.76
N SER A 274 -25.06 -8.01 15.07
CA SER A 274 -25.95 -8.82 15.91
C SER A 274 -27.20 -8.01 16.27
N ARG A 275 -28.37 -8.49 15.83
CA ARG A 275 -29.69 -7.94 16.19
C ARG A 275 -30.51 -8.91 17.03
N THR A 276 -30.16 -10.19 17.03
CA THR A 276 -30.71 -11.21 17.94
C THR A 276 -29.60 -12.06 18.56
N ASP A 277 -29.92 -12.77 19.65
CA ASP A 277 -29.01 -13.73 20.29
C ASP A 277 -28.60 -14.86 19.31
N ALA A 278 -29.45 -15.18 18.32
CA ALA A 278 -29.14 -16.20 17.30
C ALA A 278 -28.02 -15.77 16.34
N ASP A 279 -27.71 -14.47 16.26
CA ASP A 279 -26.70 -13.91 15.36
C ASP A 279 -25.34 -13.72 16.05
N ALA A 280 -25.25 -14.01 17.35
CA ALA A 280 -24.00 -13.99 18.11
C ALA A 280 -22.94 -14.93 17.51
N ASP A 281 -23.35 -16.09 16.98
CA ASP A 281 -22.47 -17.03 16.27
C ASP A 281 -21.85 -16.42 15.00
N VAL A 282 -22.58 -15.56 14.30
CA VAL A 282 -22.11 -14.94 13.04
C VAL A 282 -21.10 -13.83 13.33
N VAL A 283 -21.35 -13.00 14.35
CA VAL A 283 -20.37 -12.00 14.83
C VAL A 283 -19.14 -12.66 15.46
N GLY A 284 -19.33 -13.76 16.19
CA GLY A 284 -18.24 -14.55 16.75
C GLY A 284 -17.35 -15.15 15.66
N ALA A 285 -17.95 -15.72 14.61
CA ALA A 285 -17.24 -16.19 13.43
C ALA A 285 -16.47 -15.06 12.75
N ASP A 286 -17.12 -13.94 12.42
CA ASP A 286 -16.49 -12.77 11.76
C ASP A 286 -15.23 -12.25 12.49
N LEU A 287 -15.30 -12.14 13.82
CA LEU A 287 -14.17 -11.71 14.63
C LEU A 287 -13.03 -12.76 14.61
N MET A 288 -13.37 -14.05 14.59
CA MET A 288 -12.37 -15.13 14.47
C MET A 288 -11.72 -15.17 13.08
N GLU A 289 -12.51 -14.98 12.02
CA GLU A 289 -12.04 -14.91 10.63
C GLU A 289 -10.98 -13.80 10.48
N GLN A 290 -11.35 -12.55 10.81
CA GLN A 290 -10.44 -11.40 10.75
C GLN A 290 -9.16 -11.61 11.57
N ARG A 291 -9.29 -12.09 12.82
CA ARG A 291 -8.14 -12.36 13.68
C ARG A 291 -7.20 -13.42 13.10
N SER A 292 -7.74 -14.49 12.54
CA SER A 292 -6.94 -15.58 12.00
C SER A 292 -6.17 -15.19 10.73
N TRP A 293 -6.69 -14.26 9.90
CA TRP A 293 -5.93 -13.68 8.79
C TRP A 293 -4.76 -12.80 9.26
N ALA A 294 -4.99 -11.92 10.23
CA ALA A 294 -3.91 -11.11 10.82
C ALA A 294 -2.79 -12.02 11.40
N LEU A 295 -3.18 -13.12 12.06
CA LEU A 295 -2.27 -14.13 12.58
C LEU A 295 -1.55 -14.93 11.48
N ALA A 296 -2.21 -15.27 10.37
CA ALA A 296 -1.58 -15.93 9.22
C ALA A 296 -0.48 -15.05 8.58
N LYS A 297 -0.69 -13.73 8.54
CA LYS A 297 0.33 -12.73 8.12
C LYS A 297 1.56 -12.76 9.03
N VAL A 298 1.37 -12.90 10.36
CA VAL A 298 2.48 -13.05 11.32
C VAL A 298 3.24 -14.35 11.06
N ARG A 299 2.54 -15.48 10.95
CA ARG A 299 3.14 -16.81 10.74
C ARG A 299 4.11 -16.82 9.55
N HIS A 300 3.80 -16.07 8.50
CA HIS A 300 4.61 -15.98 7.28
C HIS A 300 6.02 -15.38 7.51
N TYR A 301 6.18 -14.54 8.55
CA TYR A 301 7.43 -13.84 8.89
C TYR A 301 8.05 -14.26 10.24
N THR A 302 7.67 -15.43 10.77
CA THR A 302 8.27 -16.01 11.97
C THR A 302 8.79 -17.43 11.69
N THR A 303 9.82 -17.88 12.41
CA THR A 303 10.16 -19.33 12.46
C THR A 303 9.07 -20.11 13.20
N LEU A 304 9.12 -21.45 13.20
CA LEU A 304 8.15 -22.24 13.97
C LEU A 304 8.26 -21.94 15.48
N THR A 305 9.49 -21.86 16.01
CA THR A 305 9.75 -21.51 17.41
C THR A 305 9.31 -20.09 17.76
N GLY A 306 9.56 -19.11 16.87
CA GLY A 306 9.10 -17.73 17.05
C GLY A 306 7.58 -17.62 17.05
N TRP A 307 6.92 -18.40 16.19
CA TRP A 307 5.46 -18.51 16.17
C TRP A 307 4.90 -19.06 17.49
N GLN A 308 5.45 -20.16 18.00
CA GLN A 308 5.08 -20.75 19.28
C GLN A 308 5.24 -19.76 20.44
N ALA A 309 6.40 -19.09 20.52
CA ALA A 309 6.66 -18.07 21.53
C ALA A 309 5.71 -16.87 21.44
N HIS A 310 5.30 -16.46 20.23
CA HIS A 310 4.31 -15.40 20.06
C HIS A 310 2.94 -15.80 20.61
N LEU A 311 2.48 -17.03 20.34
CA LEU A 311 1.18 -17.54 20.80
C LEU A 311 1.09 -17.62 22.32
N GLU A 312 2.15 -18.11 22.97
CA GLU A 312 2.28 -18.12 24.43
C GLU A 312 2.22 -16.70 25.00
N ALA A 313 2.96 -15.76 24.40
CA ALA A 313 3.02 -14.36 24.83
C ALA A 313 1.71 -13.57 24.58
N SER A 314 0.92 -13.94 23.58
CA SER A 314 -0.35 -13.29 23.21
C SER A 314 -1.59 -13.91 23.84
N ALA A 315 -1.44 -15.06 24.52
CA ALA A 315 -2.54 -15.90 25.02
C ALA A 315 -3.56 -16.28 23.92
N THR A 316 -3.09 -16.56 22.71
CA THR A 316 -3.96 -16.86 21.55
C THR A 316 -4.69 -18.21 21.75
N PRO A 317 -6.03 -18.26 21.62
CA PRO A 317 -6.79 -19.51 21.66
C PRO A 317 -6.35 -20.54 20.60
N LEU A 318 -6.31 -21.82 20.99
CA LEU A 318 -5.85 -22.92 20.13
C LEU A 318 -6.61 -23.03 18.79
N VAL A 319 -7.90 -22.67 18.78
CA VAL A 319 -8.72 -22.63 17.56
C VAL A 319 -8.21 -21.60 16.55
N LEU A 320 -7.87 -20.39 17.01
CA LEU A 320 -7.31 -19.32 16.17
C LEU A 320 -5.90 -19.66 15.68
N TYR A 321 -5.10 -20.35 16.51
CA TYR A 321 -3.82 -20.89 16.10
C TYR A 321 -3.96 -21.85 14.91
N ASN A 322 -4.85 -22.85 15.01
CA ASN A 322 -5.06 -23.84 13.94
C ASN A 322 -5.55 -23.14 12.66
N MET A 323 -6.55 -22.26 12.76
CA MET A 323 -7.06 -21.48 11.61
C MET A 323 -5.96 -20.68 10.91
N ALA A 324 -5.11 -19.98 11.67
CA ALA A 324 -4.00 -19.19 11.11
C ALA A 324 -2.91 -20.06 10.47
N GLN A 325 -2.58 -21.21 11.09
CA GLN A 325 -1.58 -22.15 10.60
C GLN A 325 -2.05 -22.86 9.32
N ASP A 326 -3.33 -23.22 9.22
CA ASP A 326 -3.92 -23.83 8.02
C ASP A 326 -4.00 -22.81 6.86
N ARG A 327 -4.45 -21.58 7.12
CA ARG A 327 -4.47 -20.48 6.12
C ARG A 327 -3.08 -20.17 5.58
N HIS A 328 -2.10 -20.06 6.48
CA HIS A 328 -0.71 -19.83 6.09
C HIS A 328 -0.18 -20.98 5.21
N LEU A 329 -0.44 -22.24 5.58
CA LEU A 329 0.02 -23.40 4.81
C LEU A 329 -0.70 -23.52 3.46
N ALA A 330 -1.97 -23.14 3.37
CA ALA A 330 -2.70 -23.02 2.10
C ALA A 330 -2.06 -21.97 1.19
N TYR A 331 -1.87 -20.73 1.69
CA TYR A 331 -1.16 -19.66 0.98
C TYR A 331 0.19 -20.11 0.46
N TYR A 332 1.03 -20.69 1.32
CA TYR A 332 2.37 -21.17 0.97
C TYR A 332 2.32 -22.14 -0.22
N ARG A 333 1.42 -23.14 -0.15
CA ARG A 333 1.25 -24.17 -1.19
C ARG A 333 0.66 -23.63 -2.49
N GLU A 334 -0.24 -22.65 -2.44
CA GLU A 334 -0.75 -22.01 -3.65
C GLU A 334 0.36 -21.24 -4.36
N VAL A 335 1.16 -20.45 -3.62
CA VAL A 335 2.30 -19.71 -4.18
C VAL A 335 3.36 -20.65 -4.75
N THR A 336 3.81 -21.70 -4.03
CA THR A 336 4.83 -22.62 -4.56
C THR A 336 4.38 -23.36 -5.81
N ARG A 337 3.13 -23.84 -5.87
CA ARG A 337 2.56 -24.48 -7.07
C ARG A 337 2.49 -23.51 -8.24
N LYS A 338 2.09 -22.25 -8.02
CA LYS A 338 2.05 -21.23 -9.08
C LYS A 338 3.46 -20.88 -9.56
N MET A 339 4.44 -20.77 -8.66
CA MET A 339 5.86 -20.58 -9.01
C MET A 339 6.39 -21.74 -9.88
N VAL A 340 6.12 -22.99 -9.50
CA VAL A 340 6.47 -24.17 -10.31
C VAL A 340 5.85 -24.07 -11.70
N GLY A 341 4.53 -23.83 -11.78
CA GLY A 341 3.80 -23.73 -13.06
C GLY A 341 4.32 -22.62 -13.97
N LEU A 342 4.56 -21.42 -13.43
CA LEU A 342 5.08 -20.27 -14.19
C LEU A 342 6.54 -20.43 -14.60
N SER A 343 7.37 -21.06 -13.76
CA SER A 343 8.80 -21.29 -14.05
C SER A 343 9.04 -22.30 -15.18
N LYS A 344 8.08 -23.22 -15.39
CA LYS A 344 8.14 -24.40 -16.28
C LYS A 344 9.28 -25.39 -15.95
N VAL A 345 9.80 -25.34 -14.72
CA VAL A 345 10.81 -26.28 -14.21
C VAL A 345 10.11 -27.44 -13.49
N PRO A 346 10.32 -28.72 -13.88
CA PRO A 346 9.75 -29.85 -13.16
C PRO A 346 10.28 -29.94 -11.73
N VAL A 347 9.41 -30.23 -10.76
CA VAL A 347 9.76 -30.38 -9.34
C VAL A 347 10.79 -31.50 -9.12
N GLU A 348 10.75 -32.53 -9.96
CA GLU A 348 11.69 -33.66 -9.99
C GLU A 348 13.13 -33.25 -10.32
N SER A 349 13.33 -32.09 -10.97
CA SER A 349 14.66 -31.57 -11.32
C SER A 349 15.28 -30.66 -10.26
N LEU A 350 14.54 -30.36 -9.18
CA LEU A 350 15.05 -29.59 -8.05
C LEU A 350 15.93 -30.47 -7.15
N HIS A 351 16.84 -29.84 -6.40
CA HIS A 351 17.57 -30.51 -5.33
C HIS A 351 16.58 -31.09 -4.30
N PRO A 352 16.81 -32.29 -3.71
CA PRO A 352 15.85 -32.92 -2.80
C PRO A 352 15.38 -32.01 -1.65
N GLU A 353 16.28 -31.21 -1.09
CA GLU A 353 15.97 -30.23 -0.03
C GLU A 353 15.03 -29.12 -0.52
N THR A 354 15.21 -28.61 -1.74
CA THR A 354 14.28 -27.62 -2.32
C THR A 354 12.96 -28.26 -2.75
N ARG A 355 13.00 -29.52 -3.19
CA ARG A 355 11.80 -30.29 -3.53
C ARG A 355 10.86 -30.44 -2.34
N THR A 356 11.37 -30.72 -1.14
CA THR A 356 10.53 -30.78 0.07
C THR A 356 9.93 -29.42 0.42
N LEU A 357 10.65 -28.32 0.17
CA LEU A 357 10.15 -26.96 0.38
C LEU A 357 9.01 -26.57 -0.58
N VAL A 358 8.72 -27.32 -1.64
CA VAL A 358 7.56 -27.03 -2.51
C VAL A 358 6.24 -27.29 -1.77
N ASP A 359 6.17 -28.30 -0.90
CA ASP A 359 4.92 -28.72 -0.27
C ASP A 359 4.69 -28.18 1.16
N VAL A 360 5.78 -27.91 1.89
CA VAL A 360 5.77 -27.43 3.29
C VAL A 360 7.00 -26.53 3.53
N PRO A 361 6.89 -25.38 4.22
CA PRO A 361 8.06 -24.59 4.60
C PRO A 361 8.96 -25.34 5.59
N SER A 362 10.23 -24.92 5.69
CA SER A 362 11.10 -25.41 6.77
C SER A 362 10.64 -24.85 8.13
N GLU A 363 10.91 -25.59 9.20
CA GLU A 363 10.63 -25.19 10.58
C GLU A 363 11.72 -24.25 11.15
N ASP A 364 12.95 -24.38 10.66
CA ASP A 364 14.15 -23.65 11.13
C ASP A 364 14.22 -22.19 10.65
N VAL A 365 13.59 -21.89 9.51
CA VAL A 365 13.55 -20.56 8.88
C VAL A 365 12.12 -20.05 8.78
N THR A 366 11.94 -18.80 8.36
CA THR A 366 10.62 -18.28 8.05
C THR A 366 10.03 -18.96 6.80
N PRO A 367 8.70 -19.05 6.69
CA PRO A 367 8.05 -19.46 5.44
C PRO A 367 8.38 -18.55 4.26
N GLN A 368 8.57 -17.23 4.50
CA GLN A 368 9.07 -16.31 3.49
C GLN A 368 10.44 -16.73 2.93
N GLU A 369 11.41 -17.07 3.78
CA GLU A 369 12.73 -17.59 3.35
C GLU A 369 12.60 -18.91 2.58
N SER A 370 11.69 -19.79 3.00
CA SER A 370 11.40 -21.04 2.29
C SER A 370 10.84 -20.79 0.88
N LEU A 371 9.93 -19.82 0.70
CA LEU A 371 9.47 -19.38 -0.63
C LEU A 371 10.62 -18.82 -1.46
N GLU A 372 11.49 -18.00 -0.86
CA GLU A 372 12.63 -17.41 -1.56
C GLU A 372 13.65 -18.46 -2.02
N HIS A 373 13.88 -19.52 -1.23
CA HIS A 373 14.70 -20.66 -1.63
C HIS A 373 14.10 -21.45 -2.80
N VAL A 374 12.79 -21.72 -2.77
CA VAL A 374 12.08 -22.36 -3.90
C VAL A 374 12.16 -21.49 -5.15
N ALA A 375 11.84 -20.20 -5.03
CA ALA A 375 11.90 -19.25 -6.14
C ALA A 375 13.32 -19.17 -6.75
N ALA A 376 14.36 -19.08 -5.92
CA ALA A 376 15.76 -19.02 -6.36
C ALA A 376 16.18 -20.26 -7.16
N ALA A 377 15.77 -21.46 -6.73
CA ALA A 377 16.06 -22.69 -7.46
C ALA A 377 15.33 -22.77 -8.81
N LEU A 378 14.05 -22.35 -8.86
CA LEU A 378 13.24 -22.31 -10.09
C LEU A 378 13.75 -21.28 -11.13
N VAL A 379 14.64 -20.38 -10.74
CA VAL A 379 15.31 -19.41 -11.64
C VAL A 379 16.82 -19.58 -11.73
N ALA A 380 17.39 -20.63 -11.11
CA ALA A 380 18.82 -20.89 -11.13
C ALA A 380 19.35 -21.01 -12.57
N GLY A 381 20.52 -20.42 -12.82
CA GLY A 381 21.16 -20.40 -14.15
C GLY A 381 20.53 -19.44 -15.16
N LYS A 382 19.41 -18.77 -14.86
CA LYS A 382 18.87 -17.69 -15.70
C LYS A 382 19.70 -16.41 -15.53
N LYS A 383 19.79 -15.59 -16.58
CA LYS A 383 20.37 -14.24 -16.49
C LYS A 383 19.55 -13.41 -15.50
N ASP A 384 20.20 -12.61 -14.66
CA ASP A 384 19.55 -11.75 -13.67
C ASP A 384 18.62 -12.52 -12.70
N ALA A 385 19.08 -13.70 -12.24
CA ALA A 385 18.31 -14.63 -11.38
C ALA A 385 17.74 -14.02 -10.09
N ASP A 386 18.37 -12.98 -9.53
CA ASP A 386 17.83 -12.19 -8.41
C ASP A 386 16.54 -11.45 -8.78
N VAL A 387 16.50 -10.82 -9.96
CA VAL A 387 15.30 -10.17 -10.51
C VAL A 387 14.29 -11.24 -10.94
N GLY A 388 14.78 -12.36 -11.50
CA GLY A 388 13.96 -13.53 -11.81
C GLY A 388 13.24 -14.11 -10.58
N LYS A 389 13.88 -14.11 -9.40
CA LYS A 389 13.30 -14.55 -8.13
C LYS A 389 12.12 -13.65 -7.73
N GLU A 390 12.36 -12.33 -7.70
CA GLU A 390 11.35 -11.32 -7.36
C GLU A 390 10.16 -11.37 -8.34
N GLN A 391 10.44 -11.45 -9.65
CA GLN A 391 9.44 -11.60 -10.70
C GLN A 391 8.62 -12.89 -10.56
N LEU A 392 9.25 -14.02 -10.26
CA LEU A 392 8.53 -15.30 -10.13
C LEU A 392 7.61 -15.31 -8.91
N MET A 393 8.06 -14.77 -7.77
CA MET A 393 7.24 -14.64 -6.57
C MET A 393 6.07 -13.68 -6.77
N LEU A 394 6.33 -12.47 -7.29
CA LEU A 394 5.28 -11.46 -7.47
C LEU A 394 4.27 -11.87 -8.55
N SER A 395 4.71 -12.42 -9.68
CA SER A 395 3.76 -12.93 -10.70
C SER A 395 2.92 -14.09 -10.18
N SER A 396 3.49 -14.97 -9.36
CA SER A 396 2.74 -16.06 -8.73
C SER A 396 1.66 -15.53 -7.80
N ALA A 397 2.00 -14.59 -6.92
CA ALA A 397 1.05 -13.95 -6.02
C ALA A 397 -0.03 -13.17 -6.80
N ASN A 398 0.35 -12.35 -7.80
CA ASN A 398 -0.59 -11.57 -8.62
C ASN A 398 -1.61 -12.46 -9.36
N ARG A 399 -1.21 -13.61 -9.94
CA ARG A 399 -2.18 -14.50 -10.60
C ARG A 399 -3.15 -15.15 -9.61
N ILE A 400 -2.70 -15.46 -8.39
CA ILE A 400 -3.62 -15.98 -7.36
C ILE A 400 -4.55 -14.86 -6.87
N TYR A 401 -4.04 -13.65 -6.67
CA TYR A 401 -4.86 -12.48 -6.32
C TYR A 401 -5.98 -12.26 -7.36
N GLU A 402 -5.65 -12.23 -8.65
CA GLU A 402 -6.64 -12.14 -9.75
C GLU A 402 -7.69 -13.27 -9.73
N GLU A 403 -7.29 -14.49 -9.38
CA GLU A 403 -8.22 -15.62 -9.18
C GLU A 403 -9.15 -15.38 -7.98
N LYS A 404 -8.64 -14.94 -6.82
CA LYS A 404 -9.46 -14.61 -5.64
C LYS A 404 -10.37 -13.39 -5.88
N LEU A 405 -9.96 -12.38 -6.66
CA LEU A 405 -10.81 -11.25 -7.06
C LEU A 405 -12.04 -11.72 -7.85
N THR A 406 -11.89 -12.78 -8.66
CA THR A 406 -13.02 -13.40 -9.38
C THR A 406 -14.00 -14.09 -8.42
N GLU A 407 -13.50 -14.76 -7.38
CA GLU A 407 -14.34 -15.34 -6.32
C GLU A 407 -15.08 -14.26 -5.52
N VAL A 408 -14.44 -13.12 -5.20
CA VAL A 408 -15.10 -11.97 -4.57
C VAL A 408 -16.23 -11.42 -5.43
N ALA A 409 -16.02 -11.29 -6.75
CA ALA A 409 -17.05 -10.83 -7.69
C ALA A 409 -18.31 -11.69 -7.63
N GLN A 410 -18.13 -13.01 -7.53
CA GLN A 410 -19.23 -13.97 -7.41
C GLN A 410 -19.97 -13.83 -6.06
N ILE A 411 -19.25 -13.70 -4.94
CA ILE A 411 -19.87 -13.50 -3.61
C ILE A 411 -20.64 -12.17 -3.55
N ARG A 412 -20.15 -11.10 -4.21
CA ARG A 412 -20.86 -9.81 -4.31
C ARG A 412 -22.21 -9.97 -5.01
N LYS A 413 -22.25 -10.69 -6.12
CA LYS A 413 -23.49 -10.99 -6.85
C LYS A 413 -24.47 -11.83 -6.04
N GLU A 414 -23.99 -12.75 -5.21
CA GLU A 414 -24.81 -13.54 -4.28
C GLU A 414 -25.37 -12.66 -3.16
N LEU A 415 -24.56 -11.74 -2.62
CA LEU A 415 -24.98 -10.73 -1.64
C LEU A 415 -26.04 -9.76 -2.21
N GLU A 416 -25.92 -9.33 -3.46
CA GLU A 416 -26.94 -8.52 -4.14
C GLU A 416 -28.30 -9.24 -4.16
N GLY A 417 -28.32 -10.52 -4.58
CA GLY A 417 -29.54 -11.34 -4.53
C GLY A 417 -30.08 -11.54 -3.10
N ALA A 418 -29.21 -11.64 -2.09
CA ALA A 418 -29.63 -11.70 -0.69
C ALA A 418 -30.26 -10.38 -0.21
N LEU A 419 -29.75 -9.23 -0.65
CA LEU A 419 -30.28 -7.90 -0.34
C LEU A 419 -31.65 -7.67 -1.01
N GLU A 420 -31.81 -8.06 -2.28
CA GLU A 420 -33.10 -8.04 -2.98
C GLU A 420 -34.14 -8.89 -2.25
N HIS A 421 -33.78 -10.12 -1.87
CA HIS A 421 -34.67 -11.02 -1.13
C HIS A 421 -35.07 -10.47 0.24
N HIS A 422 -34.14 -9.83 0.96
CA HIS A 422 -34.42 -9.13 2.21
C HIS A 422 -35.37 -7.93 2.01
N GLU A 423 -35.23 -7.16 0.92
CA GLU A 423 -36.16 -6.08 0.60
C GLU A 423 -37.57 -6.61 0.29
N LEU A 424 -37.68 -7.71 -0.47
CA LEU A 424 -38.95 -8.37 -0.74
C LEU A 424 -39.60 -8.94 0.53
N ALA A 425 -38.82 -9.53 1.44
CA ALA A 425 -39.30 -10.03 2.73
C ALA A 425 -39.79 -8.87 3.62
N SER A 426 -39.04 -7.76 3.67
CA SER A 426 -39.41 -6.53 4.40
C SER A 426 -40.72 -5.92 3.91
N LYS A 427 -41.03 -6.07 2.61
CA LYS A 427 -42.31 -5.64 1.99
C LYS A 427 -43.43 -6.68 2.13
N GLY A 428 -43.18 -7.85 2.71
CA GLY A 428 -44.14 -8.96 2.80
C GLY A 428 -44.50 -9.61 1.46
N LEU A 429 -43.63 -9.48 0.46
CA LEU A 429 -43.86 -9.99 -0.91
C LEU A 429 -43.39 -11.44 -1.10
N VAL A 430 -42.64 -11.99 -0.15
CA VAL A 430 -42.19 -13.39 -0.10
C VAL A 430 -42.50 -14.00 1.28
N GLY A 431 -42.57 -15.33 1.35
CA GLY A 431 -42.92 -16.06 2.58
C GLY A 431 -41.78 -16.24 3.60
N THR A 432 -40.58 -15.70 3.33
CA THR A 432 -39.44 -15.75 4.25
C THR A 432 -39.59 -14.71 5.36
N ALA A 433 -39.27 -15.05 6.61
CA ALA A 433 -39.26 -14.07 7.69
C ALA A 433 -38.12 -13.05 7.47
N VAL A 434 -38.36 -11.79 7.81
CA VAL A 434 -37.35 -10.71 7.64
C VAL A 434 -36.03 -11.06 8.34
N ALA A 435 -36.09 -11.63 9.55
CA ALA A 435 -34.92 -12.07 10.30
C ALA A 435 -34.09 -13.16 9.59
N ASP A 436 -34.74 -14.12 8.91
CA ASP A 436 -34.03 -15.17 8.15
C ASP A 436 -33.33 -14.57 6.91
N ALA A 437 -33.99 -13.61 6.24
CA ALA A 437 -33.42 -12.91 5.10
C ALA A 437 -32.26 -11.97 5.51
N GLU A 438 -32.39 -11.30 6.66
CA GLU A 438 -31.33 -10.46 7.26
C GLU A 438 -30.12 -11.33 7.67
N ARG A 439 -30.35 -12.46 8.34
CA ARG A 439 -29.29 -13.44 8.65
C ARG A 439 -28.56 -13.92 7.40
N ASN A 440 -29.28 -14.16 6.29
CA ASN A 440 -28.67 -14.56 5.03
C ASN A 440 -27.75 -13.46 4.46
N VAL A 441 -28.12 -12.18 4.57
CA VAL A 441 -27.26 -11.05 4.20
C VAL A 441 -25.98 -11.02 5.05
N GLU A 442 -26.10 -11.16 6.37
CA GLU A 442 -24.95 -11.16 7.29
C GLU A 442 -24.00 -12.36 7.09
N ILE A 443 -24.50 -13.52 6.68
CA ILE A 443 -23.67 -14.67 6.25
C ILE A 443 -22.85 -14.32 5.01
N HIS A 444 -23.47 -13.78 3.95
CA HIS A 444 -22.76 -13.42 2.71
C HIS A 444 -21.72 -12.31 2.94
N LEU A 445 -21.96 -11.40 3.89
CA LEU A 445 -21.00 -10.37 4.29
C LEU A 445 -19.79 -10.93 5.03
N THR A 446 -20.01 -11.93 5.88
CA THR A 446 -18.92 -12.65 6.57
C THR A 446 -18.03 -13.36 5.54
N LEU A 447 -18.64 -14.09 4.60
CA LEU A 447 -17.93 -14.76 3.48
C LEU A 447 -17.19 -13.75 2.58
N LEU A 448 -17.80 -12.60 2.28
CA LEU A 448 -17.18 -11.55 1.48
C LEU A 448 -15.94 -10.98 2.17
N ARG A 449 -16.01 -10.69 3.48
CA ARG A 449 -14.88 -10.14 4.24
C ARG A 449 -13.77 -11.16 4.43
N ASP A 450 -14.09 -12.42 4.70
CA ASP A 450 -13.12 -13.52 4.72
C ASP A 450 -12.37 -13.63 3.38
N LYS A 451 -13.10 -13.68 2.26
CA LYS A 451 -12.50 -13.78 0.92
C LYS A 451 -11.66 -12.55 0.53
N ILE A 452 -12.06 -11.34 0.95
CA ILE A 452 -11.25 -10.12 0.78
C ILE A 452 -9.94 -10.22 1.58
N SER A 453 -9.99 -10.68 2.84
CA SER A 453 -8.80 -10.88 3.66
C SER A 453 -7.87 -11.97 3.08
N GLU A 454 -8.43 -13.05 2.52
CA GLU A 454 -7.67 -14.07 1.76
C GLU A 454 -6.99 -13.45 0.53
N GLY A 455 -7.74 -12.74 -0.32
CA GLY A 455 -7.20 -12.10 -1.53
C GLY A 455 -6.09 -11.10 -1.20
N ASN A 456 -6.28 -10.27 -0.18
CA ASN A 456 -5.29 -9.29 0.27
C ASN A 456 -3.99 -9.93 0.79
N LEU A 457 -3.97 -11.21 1.16
CA LEU A 457 -2.73 -11.92 1.52
C LEU A 457 -1.84 -12.17 0.30
N PHE A 458 -2.41 -12.25 -0.90
CA PHE A 458 -1.69 -12.34 -2.17
C PHE A 458 -1.44 -10.97 -2.83
N ALA A 459 -2.16 -9.93 -2.44
CA ALA A 459 -1.92 -8.57 -2.90
C ALA A 459 -0.60 -8.00 -2.31
N ASN A 460 0.22 -7.35 -3.14
CA ASN A 460 1.50 -6.82 -2.66
C ASN A 460 1.29 -5.71 -1.62
N GLU A 461 1.83 -5.87 -0.41
CA GLU A 461 1.80 -4.88 0.69
C GLU A 461 0.41 -4.41 1.20
N ALA A 462 -0.66 -5.18 0.98
CA ALA A 462 -1.99 -4.87 1.51
C ALA A 462 -2.14 -5.10 3.03
N TYR A 463 -3.14 -4.45 3.62
CA TYR A 463 -3.70 -4.81 4.93
C TYR A 463 -4.86 -5.80 4.73
N LEU A 464 -4.97 -6.79 5.63
CA LEU A 464 -5.93 -7.89 5.49
C LEU A 464 -7.27 -7.60 6.16
N THR A 465 -7.25 -6.85 7.27
CA THR A 465 -8.40 -6.67 8.16
C THR A 465 -8.94 -5.25 8.18
N ASP A 466 -10.25 -5.09 8.34
CA ASP A 466 -10.91 -3.79 8.55
C ASP A 466 -10.26 -3.03 9.72
N GLY A 467 -9.82 -3.74 10.77
CA GLY A 467 -9.14 -3.18 11.93
C GLY A 467 -7.82 -2.48 11.56
N ALA A 468 -6.97 -3.16 10.78
CA ALA A 468 -5.71 -2.59 10.32
C ALA A 468 -5.89 -1.48 9.28
N VAL A 469 -6.79 -1.66 8.30
CA VAL A 469 -7.09 -0.64 7.28
C VAL A 469 -7.60 0.65 7.92
N ASN A 470 -8.62 0.55 8.80
CA ASN A 470 -9.16 1.73 9.48
C ASN A 470 -8.08 2.41 10.34
N HIS A 471 -7.27 1.66 11.09
CA HIS A 471 -6.23 2.24 11.94
C HIS A 471 -5.16 2.98 11.13
N ALA A 472 -4.58 2.30 10.15
CA ALA A 472 -3.36 2.71 9.46
C ALA A 472 -3.62 3.65 8.27
N VAL A 473 -4.70 3.41 7.52
CA VAL A 473 -5.09 4.19 6.34
C VAL A 473 -5.98 5.35 6.77
N GLN A 474 -7.21 5.05 7.21
CA GLN A 474 -8.21 6.08 7.54
C GLN A 474 -7.75 6.98 8.70
N GLY A 475 -7.30 6.39 9.82
CA GLY A 475 -6.95 7.13 11.04
C GLY A 475 -5.52 7.64 11.16
N LEU A 476 -4.57 7.25 10.29
CA LEU A 476 -3.17 7.71 10.37
C LEU A 476 -2.66 8.38 9.09
N GLN A 477 -2.98 7.85 7.91
CA GLN A 477 -2.61 8.45 6.62
C GLN A 477 -3.58 9.57 6.25
N ILE A 478 -4.88 9.28 6.18
CA ILE A 478 -5.92 10.26 5.80
C ILE A 478 -6.23 11.20 6.97
N GLY A 479 -6.16 10.70 8.21
CA GLY A 479 -6.39 11.50 9.43
C GLY A 479 -7.86 11.69 9.80
N LYS A 480 -8.77 10.83 9.30
CA LYS A 480 -10.16 10.80 9.73
C LYS A 480 -10.25 10.48 11.23
N GLN A 481 -11.26 11.05 11.90
CA GLN A 481 -11.68 10.51 13.21
C GLN A 481 -12.32 9.15 12.98
N ILE A 482 -11.68 8.10 13.47
CA ILE A 482 -12.20 6.74 13.43
C ILE A 482 -12.65 6.30 14.83
N ARG A 483 -13.68 5.46 14.84
CA ARG A 483 -14.15 4.71 15.99
C ARG A 483 -13.76 3.25 15.78
N GLN A 484 -12.89 2.71 16.63
CA GLN A 484 -12.44 1.31 16.56
C GLN A 484 -12.63 0.61 17.89
N THR A 485 -12.93 -0.68 17.87
CA THR A 485 -13.00 -1.50 19.08
C THR A 485 -11.62 -1.97 19.54
N ALA A 486 -11.52 -2.49 20.77
CA ALA A 486 -10.26 -3.08 21.23
C ALA A 486 -9.91 -4.36 20.44
N ALA A 487 -10.91 -5.14 19.99
CA ALA A 487 -10.69 -6.26 19.07
C ALA A 487 -10.04 -5.81 17.75
N GLN A 488 -10.63 -4.81 17.07
CA GLN A 488 -10.10 -4.22 15.84
C GLN A 488 -8.71 -3.58 16.04
N GLY A 489 -8.49 -2.95 17.19
CA GLY A 489 -7.18 -2.42 17.59
C GLY A 489 -6.15 -3.54 17.75
N GLY A 490 -6.57 -4.70 18.24
CA GLY A 490 -5.74 -5.92 18.29
C GLY A 490 -5.42 -6.46 16.91
N ASP A 491 -6.33 -6.42 15.93
CA ASP A 491 -6.04 -6.88 14.56
C ASP A 491 -4.98 -5.96 13.93
N ALA A 492 -5.12 -4.64 14.14
CA ALA A 492 -4.14 -3.64 13.75
C ALA A 492 -2.78 -3.81 14.45
N VAL A 493 -2.75 -4.23 15.72
CA VAL A 493 -1.51 -4.63 16.42
C VAL A 493 -0.87 -5.82 15.72
N THR A 494 -1.61 -6.91 15.51
CA THR A 494 -1.09 -8.14 14.90
C THR A 494 -0.55 -7.89 13.48
N GLU A 495 -1.28 -7.16 12.63
CA GLU A 495 -0.82 -6.87 11.26
C GLU A 495 0.38 -5.91 11.21
N ASN A 496 0.40 -4.83 12.00
CA ASN A 496 1.56 -3.93 12.00
C ASN A 496 2.80 -4.56 12.66
N MET A 497 2.62 -5.60 13.48
CA MET A 497 3.73 -6.46 13.91
C MET A 497 4.25 -7.29 12.72
N ALA A 498 3.37 -7.95 11.95
CA ALA A 498 3.76 -8.71 10.77
C ALA A 498 4.46 -7.84 9.71
N ASP A 499 3.95 -6.64 9.41
CA ASP A 499 4.59 -5.71 8.48
C ASP A 499 5.92 -5.15 9.01
N ALA A 500 6.08 -4.97 10.32
CA ALA A 500 7.39 -4.64 10.90
C ALA A 500 8.40 -5.80 10.73
N LEU A 501 7.98 -7.05 10.93
CA LEU A 501 8.82 -8.23 10.71
C LEU A 501 9.19 -8.40 9.23
N LYS A 502 8.24 -8.19 8.31
CA LYS A 502 8.46 -8.15 6.85
C LYS A 502 9.58 -7.17 6.46
N GLU A 503 9.51 -5.94 6.98
CA GLU A 503 10.55 -4.94 6.70
C GLU A 503 11.91 -5.32 7.31
N ILE A 504 11.92 -5.89 8.52
CA ILE A 504 13.17 -6.34 9.17
C ILE A 504 13.79 -7.51 8.39
N HIS A 505 12.98 -8.44 7.87
CA HIS A 505 13.43 -9.51 6.97
C HIS A 505 14.03 -8.94 5.67
N ARG A 506 13.27 -8.10 4.95
CA ARG A 506 13.68 -7.52 3.66
C ARG A 506 14.92 -6.61 3.77
N HIS A 507 15.10 -5.96 4.91
CA HIS A 507 16.12 -4.92 5.15
C HIS A 507 17.06 -5.23 6.33
N GLY A 508 17.21 -6.51 6.67
CA GLY A 508 17.94 -7.01 7.84
C GLY A 508 19.47 -6.99 7.76
N LYS A 509 20.08 -6.24 6.84
CA LYS A 509 21.55 -6.22 6.70
C LYS A 509 22.25 -5.43 7.79
N THR A 510 21.59 -4.38 8.29
CA THR A 510 22.08 -3.56 9.39
C THR A 510 20.93 -3.15 10.30
N LEU A 511 21.21 -2.90 11.58
CA LEU A 511 20.22 -2.36 12.51
C LEU A 511 19.64 -1.01 12.02
N GLY A 512 20.45 -0.22 11.31
CA GLY A 512 20.04 1.09 10.79
C GLY A 512 19.00 0.98 9.67
N GLU A 513 19.29 0.14 8.67
CA GLU A 513 18.39 -0.16 7.56
C GLU A 513 17.07 -0.78 8.06
N ALA A 514 17.16 -1.84 8.87
CA ALA A 514 16.01 -2.54 9.43
C ALA A 514 15.10 -1.61 10.26
N ALA A 515 15.67 -0.80 11.16
CA ALA A 515 14.92 0.15 11.98
C ALA A 515 14.34 1.30 11.16
N PHE A 516 15.10 1.83 10.18
CA PHE A 516 14.63 2.87 9.28
C PHE A 516 13.42 2.41 8.47
N LYS A 517 13.47 1.21 7.88
CA LYS A 517 12.42 0.67 7.03
C LYS A 517 11.17 0.32 7.86
N SER A 518 11.33 -0.53 8.88
CA SER A 518 10.25 -0.97 9.78
C SER A 518 9.64 0.13 10.65
N GLY A 519 10.31 1.27 10.87
CA GLY A 519 9.88 2.32 11.79
C GLY A 519 8.46 2.86 11.58
N LYS A 520 7.92 2.79 10.35
CA LYS A 520 6.51 3.13 10.03
C LYS A 520 5.56 2.20 10.78
N TYR A 521 5.85 0.91 10.74
CA TYR A 521 5.06 -0.16 11.35
C TYR A 521 5.31 -0.25 12.86
N LEU A 522 6.53 0.03 13.36
CA LEU A 522 6.80 0.18 14.81
C LEU A 522 5.89 1.26 15.45
N PHE A 523 5.75 2.41 14.77
CA PHE A 523 4.85 3.48 15.20
C PHE A 523 3.38 3.03 15.18
N ARG A 524 2.93 2.43 14.07
CA ARG A 524 1.54 1.96 13.91
C ARG A 524 1.15 0.89 14.92
N LEU A 525 2.01 -0.12 15.12
CA LEU A 525 1.89 -1.18 16.12
C LEU A 525 1.62 -0.62 17.52
N ALA A 526 2.49 0.29 17.98
CA ALA A 526 2.38 0.86 19.31
C ALA A 526 1.26 1.91 19.43
N ASP A 527 0.88 2.59 18.33
CA ASP A 527 -0.31 3.45 18.29
C ASP A 527 -1.59 2.63 18.43
N ALA A 528 -1.71 1.53 17.68
CA ALA A 528 -2.84 0.60 17.74
C ALA A 528 -3.01 0.03 19.16
N ALA A 529 -1.93 -0.46 19.78
CA ALA A 529 -1.96 -0.94 21.16
C ALA A 529 -2.43 0.14 22.16
N LYS A 530 -1.87 1.36 22.07
CA LYS A 530 -2.29 2.51 22.91
C LYS A 530 -3.76 2.89 22.72
N ASN A 531 -4.27 2.75 21.49
CA ASN A 531 -5.67 3.03 21.14
C ASN A 531 -6.59 1.90 21.63
N ALA A 532 -6.14 0.64 21.63
CA ALA A 532 -6.84 -0.49 22.24
C ALA A 532 -6.79 -0.49 23.79
N GLY A 533 -6.27 0.59 24.41
CA GLY A 533 -6.25 0.77 25.87
C GLY A 533 -4.98 0.29 26.57
N VAL A 534 -4.03 -0.35 25.87
CA VAL A 534 -2.79 -0.88 26.47
C VAL A 534 -1.94 0.25 27.08
N ARG A 535 -1.56 0.09 28.36
CA ARG A 535 -0.82 1.09 29.18
C ARG A 535 0.57 0.62 29.60
N ASP A 536 1.25 -0.11 28.72
CA ASP A 536 2.55 -0.70 29.03
C ASP A 536 3.76 0.20 28.67
N GLY A 537 4.79 0.18 29.51
CA GLY A 537 6.02 0.98 29.34
C GLY A 537 6.83 0.61 28.09
N LEU A 538 6.87 -0.66 27.70
CA LEU A 538 7.50 -1.13 26.45
C LEU A 538 6.72 -0.62 25.24
N VAL A 539 5.39 -0.64 25.28
CA VAL A 539 4.54 -0.07 24.21
C VAL A 539 4.78 1.43 24.05
N TYR A 540 4.82 2.21 25.14
CA TYR A 540 5.16 3.63 25.08
C TYR A 540 6.58 3.90 24.57
N LYS A 541 7.54 3.05 24.94
CA LYS A 541 8.94 3.12 24.48
C LYS A 541 9.04 2.88 22.97
N THR A 542 8.33 1.87 22.45
CA THR A 542 8.26 1.55 21.01
C THR A 542 7.51 2.63 20.23
N TYR A 543 6.42 3.19 20.77
CA TYR A 543 5.74 4.35 20.17
C TYR A 543 6.69 5.55 20.00
N ALA A 544 7.46 5.87 21.04
CA ALA A 544 8.42 6.97 21.01
C ALA A 544 9.60 6.73 20.05
N LEU A 545 10.03 5.47 19.86
CA LEU A 545 11.01 5.11 18.83
C LEU A 545 10.42 5.26 17.42
N GLY A 546 9.23 4.69 17.20
CA GLY A 546 8.54 4.74 15.90
C GLY A 546 8.24 6.16 15.43
N ASP A 547 7.79 7.04 16.34
CA ASP A 547 7.60 8.47 16.06
C ASP A 547 8.92 9.15 15.68
N MET A 548 9.98 8.90 16.47
CA MET A 548 11.30 9.48 16.20
C MET A 548 11.83 9.10 14.82
N ILE A 549 11.71 7.82 14.44
CA ILE A 549 12.14 7.35 13.12
C ILE A 549 11.24 7.91 12.01
N SER A 550 9.92 7.73 12.14
CA SER A 550 8.97 7.97 11.03
C SER A 550 8.60 9.43 10.83
N ASN A 551 8.48 10.21 11.90
CA ASN A 551 8.02 11.60 11.82
C ASN A 551 9.16 12.61 11.92
N ARG A 552 10.35 12.22 12.41
CA ARG A 552 11.49 13.14 12.62
C ARG A 552 12.69 12.77 11.74
N ILE A 553 13.27 11.57 11.91
CA ILE A 553 14.45 11.15 11.15
C ILE A 553 14.13 11.08 9.66
N LYS A 554 13.09 10.33 9.23
CA LYS A 554 12.66 10.23 7.82
C LYS A 554 12.41 11.57 7.13
N LYS A 555 11.99 12.60 7.87
CA LYS A 555 11.71 13.95 7.35
C LYS A 555 12.89 14.92 7.48
N THR A 556 14.02 14.46 8.04
CA THR A 556 15.22 15.28 8.17
C THR A 556 15.97 15.35 6.85
N ASP A 557 16.23 16.57 6.40
CA ASP A 557 17.03 16.83 5.21
C ASP A 557 18.49 17.10 5.61
N TYR A 558 19.30 16.03 5.58
CA TYR A 558 20.72 16.07 5.90
C TYR A 558 21.60 16.75 4.83
N SER A 559 21.02 17.35 3.78
CA SER A 559 21.75 18.23 2.84
C SER A 559 21.77 19.70 3.31
N LYS A 560 20.83 20.11 4.17
CA LYS A 560 20.70 21.50 4.60
C LYS A 560 21.86 21.97 5.50
N PRO A 561 22.43 23.17 5.24
CA PRO A 561 23.41 23.78 6.13
C PRO A 561 22.89 23.87 7.58
N GLY A 562 23.75 23.54 8.55
CA GLY A 562 23.42 23.57 9.98
C GLY A 562 22.76 22.31 10.53
N VAL A 563 22.29 21.37 9.70
CA VAL A 563 21.79 20.07 10.19
C VAL A 563 22.98 19.16 10.50
N LYS A 564 23.17 18.78 11.78
CA LYS A 564 24.25 17.84 12.17
C LYS A 564 23.95 16.46 11.57
N ARG A 565 24.84 15.96 10.69
CA ARG A 565 24.82 14.58 10.22
C ARG A 565 25.25 13.62 11.34
N PRO A 566 24.69 12.40 11.41
CA PRO A 566 25.21 11.34 12.27
C PRO A 566 26.65 10.96 11.91
N GLU A 567 27.39 10.49 12.90
CA GLU A 567 28.77 10.05 12.73
C GLU A 567 28.80 8.61 12.18
N GLY A 568 29.52 8.39 11.08
CA GLY A 568 29.64 7.08 10.43
C GLY A 568 29.84 7.17 8.92
N LYS A 569 29.93 5.99 8.27
CA LYS A 569 29.81 5.83 6.82
C LYS A 569 28.50 5.08 6.54
N GLY A 570 27.70 5.56 5.61
CA GLY A 570 26.39 4.99 5.28
C GLY A 570 25.34 6.07 5.06
N ASP A 571 24.09 5.66 4.86
CA ASP A 571 22.96 6.56 4.78
C ASP A 571 22.73 7.28 6.14
N PRO A 572 22.54 8.61 6.17
CA PRO A 572 22.41 9.35 7.42
C PRO A 572 21.10 9.05 8.16
N HIS A 573 20.03 8.67 7.47
CA HIS A 573 18.76 8.29 8.10
C HIS A 573 18.87 6.91 8.76
N GLU A 574 19.56 5.96 8.13
CA GLU A 574 19.87 4.65 8.72
C GLU A 574 20.78 4.77 9.96
N LEU A 575 21.85 5.57 9.86
CA LEU A 575 22.74 5.84 11.00
C LEU A 575 22.00 6.50 12.18
N ALA A 576 21.12 7.47 11.89
CA ALA A 576 20.26 8.09 12.90
C ALA A 576 19.26 7.09 13.52
N SER A 577 18.66 6.20 12.71
CA SER A 577 17.76 5.14 13.18
C SER A 577 18.47 4.16 14.12
N ALA A 578 19.67 3.68 13.76
CA ALA A 578 20.47 2.82 14.63
C ALA A 578 20.82 3.51 15.96
N ALA A 579 21.18 4.80 15.93
CA ALA A 579 21.44 5.59 17.12
C ALA A 579 20.18 5.75 17.99
N ALA A 580 19.01 5.98 17.37
CA ALA A 580 17.72 6.07 18.07
C ALA A 580 17.32 4.76 18.76
N VAL A 581 17.52 3.61 18.10
CA VAL A 581 17.31 2.29 18.71
C VAL A 581 18.22 2.13 19.93
N ARG A 582 19.53 2.33 19.78
CA ARG A 582 20.50 2.22 20.89
C ARG A 582 20.21 3.19 22.04
N ALA A 583 19.78 4.42 21.75
CA ALA A 583 19.42 5.40 22.77
C ALA A 583 18.13 5.02 23.55
N LYS A 584 17.24 4.21 22.96
CA LYS A 584 16.05 3.70 23.64
C LYS A 584 16.31 2.36 24.33
N PHE A 585 16.87 1.39 23.61
CA PHE A 585 16.96 -0.02 24.00
C PHE A 585 18.36 -0.45 24.49
N GLY A 586 19.37 0.41 24.41
CA GLY A 586 20.69 0.13 24.97
C GLY A 586 21.33 -1.13 24.37
N SER A 587 21.74 -2.05 25.26
CA SER A 587 22.28 -3.37 24.91
C SER A 587 21.21 -4.40 24.54
N ASP A 588 19.91 -4.12 24.75
CA ASP A 588 18.84 -5.09 24.51
C ASP A 588 18.57 -5.30 23.02
N VAL A 589 18.89 -4.30 22.17
CA VAL A 589 18.69 -4.35 20.72
C VAL A 589 19.92 -3.77 20.01
N THR A 590 20.77 -4.65 19.50
CA THR A 590 22.05 -4.31 18.86
C THR A 590 22.15 -4.74 17.40
N ASN A 591 21.31 -5.70 16.98
CA ASN A 591 21.21 -6.25 15.63
C ASN A 591 19.73 -6.35 15.15
N PRO A 592 19.48 -6.62 13.86
CA PRO A 592 18.13 -6.77 13.30
C PRO A 592 17.31 -7.92 13.92
N GLU A 593 17.96 -9.01 14.32
CA GLU A 593 17.31 -10.17 14.94
C GLU A 593 16.68 -9.79 16.29
N GLN A 594 17.44 -9.11 17.15
CA GLN A 594 16.94 -8.57 18.43
C GLN A 594 15.86 -7.49 18.22
N LEU A 595 15.88 -6.78 17.08
CA LEU A 595 14.82 -5.84 16.73
C LEU A 595 13.52 -6.59 16.39
N ALA A 596 13.59 -7.72 15.68
CA ALA A 596 12.46 -8.59 15.39
C ALA A 596 11.91 -9.29 16.66
N GLU A 597 12.78 -9.73 17.57
CA GLU A 597 12.39 -10.25 18.90
C GLU A 597 11.66 -9.18 19.73
N MET A 598 12.18 -7.94 19.74
CA MET A 598 11.55 -6.81 20.41
C MET A 598 10.15 -6.51 19.83
N VAL A 599 10.00 -6.54 18.50
CA VAL A 599 8.71 -6.39 17.81
C VAL A 599 7.71 -7.47 18.22
N GLN A 600 8.12 -8.75 18.22
CA GLN A 600 7.27 -9.86 18.64
C GLN A 600 6.87 -9.73 20.12
N LYS A 601 7.79 -9.30 20.99
CA LYS A 601 7.53 -9.06 22.41
C LYS A 601 6.52 -7.92 22.63
N VAL A 602 6.61 -6.82 21.87
CA VAL A 602 5.63 -5.72 21.92
C VAL A 602 4.25 -6.21 21.49
N GLY A 603 4.16 -6.93 20.37
CA GLY A 603 2.89 -7.42 19.85
C GLY A 603 2.24 -8.47 20.76
N GLY A 604 3.01 -9.43 21.27
CA GLY A 604 2.52 -10.44 22.23
C GLY A 604 2.01 -9.79 23.52
N LEU A 605 2.77 -8.86 24.10
CA LEU A 605 2.37 -8.14 25.33
C LEU A 605 1.12 -7.26 25.14
N ALA A 606 1.00 -6.59 24.00
CA ALA A 606 -0.20 -5.84 23.67
C ALA A 606 -1.40 -6.78 23.49
N MET A 607 -1.21 -7.92 22.82
CA MET A 607 -2.27 -8.88 22.58
C MET A 607 -2.73 -9.61 23.84
N SER A 608 -1.84 -10.04 24.74
CA SER A 608 -2.27 -10.66 26.01
C SER A 608 -3.09 -9.71 26.89
N GLN A 609 -2.80 -8.40 26.86
CA GLN A 609 -3.64 -7.41 27.55
C GLN A 609 -5.00 -7.19 26.87
N ILE A 610 -5.07 -7.22 25.53
CA ILE A 610 -6.33 -7.10 24.78
C ILE A 610 -7.19 -8.37 24.95
N SER A 611 -6.59 -9.56 24.85
CA SER A 611 -7.25 -10.86 25.03
C SER A 611 -7.77 -11.10 26.46
N ALA A 612 -7.31 -10.32 27.43
CA ALA A 612 -7.76 -10.36 28.83
C ALA A 612 -8.93 -9.40 29.13
N LEU A 613 -9.41 -8.64 28.14
CA LEU A 613 -10.59 -7.79 28.27
C LEU A 613 -11.87 -8.64 28.22
N GLU A 614 -12.88 -8.24 28.99
CA GLU A 614 -14.21 -8.85 28.94
C GLU A 614 -14.88 -8.59 27.57
N PRO A 615 -15.83 -9.45 27.11
CA PRO A 615 -16.43 -9.33 25.79
C PRO A 615 -17.09 -7.97 25.49
N ASP A 616 -17.68 -7.33 26.51
CA ASP A 616 -18.27 -6.00 26.34
C ASP A 616 -17.19 -4.91 26.22
N GLU A 617 -16.03 -5.07 26.88
CA GLU A 617 -14.88 -4.19 26.75
C GLU A 617 -14.14 -4.36 25.41
N LEU A 618 -14.08 -5.60 24.90
CA LEU A 618 -13.57 -5.89 23.55
C LEU A 618 -14.36 -5.16 22.46
N GLY A 619 -15.68 -5.03 22.64
CA GLY A 619 -16.58 -4.27 21.78
C GLY A 619 -16.74 -2.78 22.14
N ARG A 620 -16.12 -2.28 23.23
CA ARG A 620 -16.20 -0.85 23.56
C ARG A 620 -15.44 -0.03 22.51
N PRO A 621 -16.06 1.02 21.93
CA PRO A 621 -15.41 1.81 20.90
C PRO A 621 -14.48 2.83 21.54
N VAL A 622 -13.23 2.84 21.10
CA VAL A 622 -12.27 3.89 21.43
C VAL A 622 -12.28 4.94 20.32
N LEU A 623 -12.54 6.19 20.73
CA LEU A 623 -12.48 7.34 19.83
C LEU A 623 -11.03 7.78 19.65
N LYS A 624 -10.57 7.82 18.40
CA LYS A 624 -9.29 8.44 18.09
C LYS A 624 -9.44 9.98 18.07
N PRO A 625 -8.72 10.74 18.93
CA PRO A 625 -8.69 12.19 18.79
C PRO A 625 -8.02 12.58 17.48
N VAL A 626 -8.49 13.65 16.85
CA VAL A 626 -7.81 14.29 15.71
C VAL A 626 -6.35 14.58 16.09
N LYS A 627 -5.42 14.42 15.14
CA LYS A 627 -4.11 15.07 15.24
C LYS A 627 -4.33 16.57 15.45
N ARG A 628 -4.16 17.05 16.69
CA ARG A 628 -3.90 18.48 16.91
C ARG A 628 -2.46 18.72 16.47
N ASP A 629 -2.29 19.75 15.64
CA ASP A 629 -1.03 20.12 14.98
C ASP A 629 0.14 20.36 15.97
#